data_AF-A0A9W6W9X8-F1
#
_entry.id   AF-A0A9W6W9X8-F1
#
_cell.length_a   1.000
_cell.length_b   1.000
_cell.length_c   1.000
_cell.angle_alpha   90.00
_cell.angle_beta   90.00
_cell.angle_gamma   90.00
#
_symmetry.space_group_name_H-M   'P 1'
#
loop_
_entity.id
_entity.type
_entity.pdbx_description
1 polymer ?
#
loop_
_entity_poly.entity_id
_entity_poly.type
_entity_poly.pdbx_seq_one_letter_code
_entity_poly.pdbx_strand_id
1 'polypeptide(L)'
;MMQMDAELLKDLKELNLITKEIKREDTSLKNRFQSIILDSKYVDSIGSLFPHYQIVPNERCGLWYVPLDNYTVTSYFKSTDGHINNWDFSTRRLNFHLLSLFKYKNSHHDNNGIIIVDSTRRGKKIPDAQSKTIPIWCSVINCMLYGTNEQGDDSYIDENASNKKYWLWLPKDTITKSEYLRILKEIPNFIYKVKELGIITESNIQEFKIKLNNKKLKPYWVYPGLKDIMNYKKLIIEDSTENDFNPVILCTSSYQCQDGMDKRNGFTYVQGAADDHELWSNGLEPIDFWSNFENFKDKNLTEDEILKIIRDIKLHGNSIKDATIVSNDITKITDLIHVVIPKNPQKNLEQN
;
A
#
# COMPACT_ATOMS: atom_id res chain seq x y z
N MET A 1 -16.67 -38.55 -39.33
CA MET A 1 -16.27 -37.15 -39.07
C MET A 1 -16.87 -36.59 -37.77
N MET A 2 -18.15 -36.80 -37.44
CA MET A 2 -18.78 -36.25 -36.21
C MET A 2 -18.31 -36.86 -34.87
N GLN A 3 -17.74 -38.07 -34.86
CA GLN A 3 -17.31 -38.77 -33.63
C GLN A 3 -15.93 -38.31 -33.13
N MET A 4 -15.05 -37.88 -34.04
CA MET A 4 -13.68 -37.44 -33.73
C MET A 4 -13.67 -36.08 -33.00
N ASP A 5 -14.67 -35.23 -33.24
CA ASP A 5 -14.87 -33.97 -32.51
C ASP A 5 -15.34 -34.18 -31.06
N ALA A 6 -16.14 -35.21 -30.80
CA ALA A 6 -16.66 -35.47 -29.45
C ALA A 6 -15.58 -36.01 -28.51
N GLU A 7 -14.69 -36.85 -29.03
CA GLU A 7 -13.55 -37.42 -28.28
C GLU A 7 -12.50 -36.34 -28.00
N LEU A 8 -12.15 -35.51 -28.99
CA LEU A 8 -11.24 -34.37 -28.80
C LEU A 8 -11.78 -33.36 -27.76
N LEU A 9 -13.10 -33.10 -27.77
CA LEU A 9 -13.75 -32.22 -26.80
C LEU A 9 -13.76 -32.81 -25.38
N LYS A 10 -13.83 -34.14 -25.27
CA LYS A 10 -13.74 -34.85 -23.99
C LYS A 10 -12.32 -34.78 -23.44
N ASP A 11 -11.32 -35.06 -24.26
CA ASP A 11 -9.90 -34.99 -23.88
C ASP A 11 -9.51 -33.56 -23.46
N LEU A 12 -9.98 -32.54 -24.19
CA LEU A 12 -9.78 -31.14 -23.81
C LEU A 12 -10.43 -30.79 -22.47
N LYS A 13 -11.61 -31.36 -22.15
CA LYS A 13 -12.26 -31.17 -20.85
C LYS A 13 -11.46 -31.86 -19.74
N GLU A 14 -11.01 -33.09 -19.95
CA GLU A 14 -10.20 -33.84 -18.99
C GLU A 14 -8.85 -33.14 -18.72
N LEU A 15 -8.15 -32.69 -19.76
CA LEU A 15 -6.93 -31.89 -19.62
C LEU A 15 -7.16 -30.60 -18.84
N ASN A 16 -8.28 -29.91 -19.08
CA ASN A 16 -8.64 -28.71 -18.33
C ASN A 16 -8.95 -29.01 -16.85
N LEU A 17 -9.56 -30.15 -16.55
CA LEU A 17 -9.81 -30.59 -15.17
C LEU A 17 -8.49 -30.91 -14.46
N ILE A 18 -7.61 -31.69 -15.08
CA ILE A 18 -6.28 -32.02 -14.54
C ILE A 18 -5.47 -30.74 -14.32
N THR A 19 -5.47 -29.82 -15.29
CA THR A 19 -4.75 -28.54 -15.15
C THR A 19 -5.31 -27.70 -14.01
N LYS A 20 -6.63 -27.72 -13.78
CA LYS A 20 -7.26 -27.03 -12.64
C LYS A 20 -6.88 -27.68 -11.31
N GLU A 21 -6.85 -29.00 -11.23
CA GLU A 21 -6.44 -29.72 -10.03
C GLU A 21 -4.98 -29.44 -9.69
N ILE A 22 -4.07 -29.51 -10.66
CA ILE A 22 -2.65 -29.16 -10.47
C ILE A 22 -2.51 -27.71 -10.00
N LYS A 23 -3.23 -26.75 -10.60
CA LYS A 23 -3.21 -25.36 -10.15
C LYS A 23 -3.79 -25.18 -8.75
N ARG A 24 -4.79 -25.98 -8.37
CA ARG A 24 -5.36 -25.96 -7.02
C ARG A 24 -4.35 -26.48 -6.00
N GLU A 25 -3.65 -27.57 -6.30
CA GLU A 25 -2.58 -28.10 -5.44
C GLU A 25 -1.43 -27.10 -5.31
N ASP A 26 -0.99 -26.52 -6.42
CA ASP A 26 0.08 -25.52 -6.45
C ASP A 26 -0.30 -24.25 -5.68
N THR A 27 -1.59 -23.91 -5.60
CA THR A 27 -2.10 -22.75 -4.84
C THR A 27 -2.87 -23.14 -3.58
N SER A 28 -2.57 -24.31 -3.00
CA SER A 28 -3.15 -24.79 -1.74
C SER A 28 -2.95 -23.82 -0.57
N LEU A 29 -3.74 -23.99 0.49
CA LEU A 29 -3.61 -23.19 1.72
C LEU A 29 -2.19 -23.22 2.27
N LYS A 30 -1.60 -24.42 2.32
CA LYS A 30 -0.22 -24.64 2.75
C LYS A 30 0.76 -23.77 1.96
N ASN A 31 0.71 -23.85 0.63
CA ASN A 31 1.60 -23.11 -0.24
C ASN A 31 1.44 -21.60 -0.07
N ARG A 32 0.21 -21.11 0.11
CA ARG A 32 -0.06 -19.69 0.35
C ARG A 32 0.47 -19.21 1.69
N PHE A 33 0.20 -19.91 2.79
CA PHE A 33 0.76 -19.54 4.09
C PHE A 33 2.29 -19.59 4.10
N GLN A 34 2.90 -20.62 3.52
CA GLN A 34 4.36 -20.71 3.43
C GLN A 34 4.96 -19.58 2.56
N SER A 35 4.24 -19.15 1.52
CA SER A 35 4.63 -17.98 0.72
C SER A 35 4.55 -16.69 1.53
N ILE A 36 3.47 -16.48 2.29
CA ILE A 36 3.30 -15.33 3.18
C ILE A 36 4.41 -15.28 4.23
N ILE A 37 4.74 -16.42 4.85
CA ILE A 37 5.83 -16.53 5.83
C ILE A 37 7.17 -16.17 5.19
N LEU A 38 7.46 -16.69 3.99
CA LEU A 38 8.68 -16.38 3.26
C LEU A 38 8.79 -14.88 2.95
N ASP A 39 7.72 -14.29 2.41
CA ASP A 39 7.67 -12.87 2.06
C ASP A 39 7.74 -11.96 3.30
N SER A 40 7.17 -12.37 4.43
CA SER A 40 7.25 -11.60 5.69
C SER A 40 8.69 -11.47 6.20
N LYS A 41 9.54 -12.49 5.99
CA LYS A 41 10.96 -12.43 6.36
C LYS A 41 11.73 -11.42 5.50
N TYR A 42 11.34 -11.27 4.24
CA TYR A 42 11.89 -10.22 3.40
C TYR A 42 11.50 -8.84 3.93
N VAL A 43 10.23 -8.63 4.27
CA VAL A 43 9.75 -7.37 4.87
C VAL A 43 10.52 -7.04 6.16
N ASP A 44 10.73 -8.02 7.04
CA ASP A 44 11.52 -7.88 8.26
C ASP A 44 12.98 -7.46 7.98
N SER A 45 13.59 -8.02 6.92
CA SER A 45 14.93 -7.61 6.49
C SER A 45 14.98 -6.15 6.03
N ILE A 46 13.94 -5.65 5.37
CA ILE A 46 13.83 -4.24 4.97
C ILE A 46 13.59 -3.35 6.20
N GLY A 47 12.74 -3.76 7.13
CA GLY A 47 12.57 -3.08 8.42
C GLY A 47 13.90 -2.92 9.17
N SER A 48 14.68 -4.00 9.23
CA SER A 48 16.02 -4.01 9.85
C SER A 48 17.02 -3.10 9.14
N LEU A 49 16.88 -2.89 7.82
CA LEU A 49 17.71 -1.94 7.07
C LEU A 49 17.39 -0.48 7.39
N PHE A 50 16.16 -0.19 7.82
CA PHE A 50 15.69 1.16 8.17
C PHE A 50 15.04 1.16 9.57
N PRO A 51 15.83 0.96 10.65
CA PRO A 51 15.30 0.70 12.00
C PRO A 51 14.51 1.86 12.61
N HIS A 52 14.66 3.08 12.08
CA HIS A 52 13.91 4.25 12.55
C HIS A 52 12.62 4.50 11.73
N TYR A 53 12.36 3.71 10.69
CA TYR A 53 11.21 3.91 9.83
C TYR A 53 10.05 3.06 10.31
N GLN A 54 8.84 3.63 10.29
CA GLN A 54 7.66 2.91 10.72
C GLN A 54 7.13 2.04 9.59
N ILE A 55 6.92 0.75 9.87
CA ILE A 55 6.27 -0.16 8.94
C ILE A 55 4.75 0.09 8.99
N VAL A 56 4.16 0.28 7.81
CA VAL A 56 2.74 0.58 7.62
C VAL A 56 2.16 -0.42 6.62
N PRO A 57 1.56 -1.54 7.07
CA PRO A 57 0.91 -2.46 6.15
C PRO A 57 -0.27 -1.78 5.43
N ASN A 58 -0.36 -1.95 4.11
CA ASN A 58 -1.56 -1.58 3.35
C ASN A 58 -2.65 -2.62 3.61
N GLU A 59 -3.82 -2.21 4.08
CA GLU A 59 -4.95 -3.07 4.48
C GLU A 59 -5.47 -3.97 3.35
N ARG A 60 -5.11 -3.70 2.10
CA ARG A 60 -5.44 -4.58 0.97
C ARG A 60 -4.85 -5.98 1.12
N CYS A 61 -3.55 -6.07 1.42
CA CYS A 61 -2.92 -7.37 1.68
C CYS A 61 -1.64 -7.30 2.53
N GLY A 62 -1.09 -6.10 2.75
CA GLY A 62 0.12 -5.85 3.53
C GLY A 62 0.08 -6.42 4.95
N LEU A 63 -1.11 -6.45 5.57
CA LEU A 63 -1.31 -7.00 6.93
C LEU A 63 -0.90 -8.47 7.05
N TRP A 64 -1.00 -9.23 5.97
CA TRP A 64 -0.58 -10.64 5.97
C TRP A 64 0.94 -10.81 6.07
N TYR A 65 1.73 -9.79 5.73
CA TYR A 65 3.19 -9.87 5.65
C TYR A 65 3.92 -9.16 6.79
N VAL A 66 3.19 -8.53 7.73
CA VAL A 66 3.77 -7.80 8.86
C VAL A 66 3.20 -8.35 10.18
N PRO A 67 4.03 -8.90 11.08
CA PRO A 67 3.59 -9.31 12.42
C PRO A 67 2.95 -8.17 13.22
N LEU A 68 2.02 -8.49 14.12
CA LEU A 68 1.22 -7.51 14.87
C LEU A 68 2.07 -6.53 15.69
N ASP A 69 3.18 -6.99 16.27
CA ASP A 69 4.06 -6.16 17.09
C ASP A 69 4.94 -5.20 16.26
N ASN A 70 4.97 -5.38 14.93
CA ASN A 70 5.85 -4.63 14.04
C ASN A 70 5.18 -3.39 13.43
N TYR A 71 3.90 -3.12 13.74
CA TYR A 71 3.21 -1.92 13.28
C TYR A 71 2.21 -1.40 14.31
N THR A 72 1.90 -0.10 14.23
CA THR A 72 0.90 0.55 15.11
C THR A 72 -0.22 1.23 14.33
N VAL A 73 -0.01 1.44 13.03
CA VAL A 73 -0.97 2.05 12.13
C VAL A 73 -0.91 1.35 10.79
N THR A 74 -2.02 1.42 10.06
CA THR A 74 -2.20 0.83 8.74
C THR A 74 -2.41 1.94 7.70
N SER A 75 -2.39 1.56 6.43
CA SER A 75 -2.81 2.44 5.34
C SER A 75 -3.85 1.75 4.47
N TYR A 76 -4.60 2.51 3.68
CA TYR A 76 -5.55 1.94 2.74
C TYR A 76 -5.39 2.61 1.37
N PHE A 77 -4.55 2.02 0.52
CA PHE A 77 -4.36 2.42 -0.88
C PHE A 77 -4.89 1.32 -1.80
N LYS A 78 -5.80 1.65 -2.72
CA LYS A 78 -6.31 0.69 -3.72
C LYS A 78 -5.51 0.78 -5.01
N SER A 79 -5.11 -0.37 -5.54
CA SER A 79 -4.48 -0.49 -6.86
C SER A 79 -5.37 0.01 -8.00
N THR A 80 -6.70 -0.07 -7.85
CA THR A 80 -7.67 0.41 -8.85
C THR A 80 -7.52 1.89 -9.17
N ASP A 81 -7.11 2.70 -8.18
CA ASP A 81 -6.90 4.14 -8.32
C ASP A 81 -5.57 4.45 -9.06
N GLY A 82 -4.80 3.41 -9.42
CA GLY A 82 -3.57 3.48 -10.20
C GLY A 82 -3.63 2.72 -11.53
N HIS A 83 -4.80 2.21 -11.92
CA HIS A 83 -4.94 1.48 -13.18
C HIS A 83 -4.76 2.41 -14.38
N ILE A 84 -4.26 1.85 -15.49
CA ILE A 84 -4.06 2.60 -16.72
C ILE A 84 -5.39 3.25 -17.13
N ASN A 85 -5.36 4.55 -17.42
CA ASN A 85 -6.52 5.39 -17.76
C ASN A 85 -7.54 5.61 -16.63
N ASN A 86 -7.29 5.07 -15.43
CA ASN A 86 -8.17 5.20 -14.25
C ASN A 86 -7.34 5.62 -13.03
N TRP A 87 -6.53 6.67 -13.20
CA TRP A 87 -5.81 7.27 -12.08
C TRP A 87 -6.74 8.15 -11.27
N ASP A 88 -6.70 8.04 -9.95
CA ASP A 88 -7.52 8.88 -9.08
C ASP A 88 -6.81 9.19 -7.76
N PHE A 89 -7.21 10.31 -7.16
CA PHE A 89 -6.95 10.61 -5.76
C PHE A 89 -8.21 10.34 -4.95
N SER A 90 -8.14 9.37 -4.04
CA SER A 90 -9.29 8.99 -3.24
C SER A 90 -9.65 10.07 -2.21
N THR A 91 -10.84 10.66 -2.33
CA THR A 91 -11.38 11.61 -1.34
C THR A 91 -12.00 10.92 -0.13
N ARG A 92 -12.21 9.60 -0.20
CA ARG A 92 -12.74 8.79 0.91
C ARG A 92 -11.64 8.14 1.74
N ARG A 93 -10.50 7.83 1.11
CA ARG A 93 -9.37 7.10 1.69
C ARG A 93 -8.13 7.99 1.63
N LEU A 94 -8.17 9.06 2.43
CA LEU A 94 -7.20 10.15 2.35
C LEU A 94 -5.81 9.75 2.84
N ASN A 95 -5.70 8.82 3.78
CA ASN A 95 -4.43 8.43 4.42
C ASN A 95 -3.65 9.60 5.08
N PHE A 96 -4.33 10.70 5.46
CA PHE A 96 -3.67 11.87 6.07
C PHE A 96 -3.13 11.61 7.48
N HIS A 97 -3.62 10.56 8.15
CA HIS A 97 -3.07 10.12 9.43
C HIS A 97 -1.59 9.72 9.32
N LEU A 98 -1.14 9.28 8.13
CA LEU A 98 0.26 8.94 7.88
C LEU A 98 1.19 10.15 7.97
N LEU A 99 0.69 11.37 7.75
CA LEU A 99 1.52 12.59 7.79
C LEU A 99 2.14 12.80 9.17
N SER A 100 1.45 12.37 10.24
CA SER A 100 1.94 12.49 11.61
C SER A 100 3.08 11.51 11.95
N LEU A 101 3.30 10.48 11.12
CA LEU A 101 4.32 9.47 11.38
C LEU A 101 5.74 9.97 11.10
N PHE A 102 5.86 11.03 10.29
CA PHE A 102 7.14 11.62 9.95
C PHE A 102 7.67 12.52 11.05
N LYS A 103 6.84 12.98 11.99
CA LYS A 103 7.24 13.87 13.07
C LYS A 103 8.36 13.23 13.90
N TYR A 104 9.45 13.98 14.12
CA TYR A 104 10.56 13.52 14.97
C TYR A 104 10.07 13.11 16.36
N LYS A 105 10.44 11.92 16.82
CA LYS A 105 10.09 11.43 18.16
C LYS A 105 11.12 11.85 19.22
N ASN A 106 12.43 11.83 18.91
CA ASN A 106 13.47 11.94 19.94
C ASN A 106 14.67 12.86 19.62
N SER A 107 14.92 13.28 18.38
CA SER A 107 15.97 14.27 18.04
C SER A 107 15.81 14.84 16.62
N HIS A 108 16.36 16.03 16.31
CA HIS A 108 16.37 16.59 14.95
C HIS A 108 17.28 15.84 13.96
N HIS A 109 18.08 14.88 14.44
CA HIS A 109 19.07 14.16 13.63
C HIS A 109 18.62 12.76 13.20
N ASP A 110 17.52 12.23 13.74
CA ASP A 110 17.01 10.91 13.38
C ASP A 110 16.18 10.98 12.08
N ASN A 111 16.71 10.48 10.97
CA ASN A 111 15.93 10.36 9.73
C ASN A 111 14.68 9.52 9.97
N ASN A 112 13.50 10.12 9.80
CA ASN A 112 12.23 9.42 9.86
C ASN A 112 11.72 9.14 8.45
N GLY A 113 11.03 8.02 8.32
CA GLY A 113 10.38 7.61 7.10
C GLY A 113 9.34 6.55 7.42
N ILE A 114 8.63 6.12 6.38
CA ILE A 114 7.67 5.03 6.50
C ILE A 114 7.97 3.96 5.45
N ILE A 115 7.63 2.72 5.77
CA ILE A 115 7.72 1.58 4.88
C ILE A 115 6.29 1.07 4.66
N ILE A 116 5.70 1.36 3.51
CA ILE A 116 4.38 0.85 3.15
C ILE A 116 4.53 -0.52 2.50
N VAL A 117 3.96 -1.54 3.14
CA VAL A 117 4.06 -2.93 2.70
C VAL A 117 2.81 -3.32 1.91
N ASP A 118 3.02 -3.88 0.73
CA ASP A 118 1.97 -4.42 -0.14
C ASP A 118 2.54 -5.58 -0.96
N SER A 119 1.70 -6.31 -1.70
CA SER A 119 2.15 -7.39 -2.59
C SER A 119 1.47 -7.31 -3.95
N THR A 120 1.97 -8.08 -4.91
CA THR A 120 1.33 -8.18 -6.23
C THR A 120 1.47 -9.58 -6.78
N ARG A 121 0.50 -10.00 -7.59
CA ARG A 121 0.49 -11.31 -8.25
C ARG A 121 1.00 -11.24 -9.68
N ARG A 122 1.09 -12.43 -10.31
CA ARG A 122 1.12 -12.64 -11.77
C ARG A 122 2.21 -11.84 -12.49
N GLY A 123 3.48 -12.11 -12.18
CA GLY A 123 4.60 -11.59 -12.95
C GLY A 123 4.77 -10.07 -12.91
N LYS A 124 3.95 -9.34 -12.14
CA LYS A 124 4.22 -7.93 -11.83
C LYS A 124 5.32 -7.85 -10.79
N LYS A 125 6.21 -6.88 -10.94
CA LYS A 125 7.28 -6.60 -9.99
C LYS A 125 6.81 -5.74 -8.82
N ILE A 126 5.89 -4.82 -9.08
CA ILE A 126 5.39 -3.80 -8.15
C ILE A 126 3.87 -3.65 -8.38
N PRO A 127 3.01 -3.60 -7.34
CA PRO A 127 1.58 -3.35 -7.51
C PRO A 127 1.31 -1.92 -8.00
N ASP A 128 0.16 -1.73 -8.68
CA ASP A 128 -0.26 -0.41 -9.16
C ASP A 128 -0.46 0.62 -8.01
N ALA A 129 -0.79 0.13 -6.81
CA ALA A 129 -0.86 0.96 -5.61
C ALA A 129 0.50 1.62 -5.29
N GLN A 130 1.59 0.86 -5.42
CA GLN A 130 2.95 1.35 -5.15
C GLN A 130 3.59 2.03 -6.36
N SER A 131 3.29 1.60 -7.59
CA SER A 131 3.89 2.22 -8.78
C SER A 131 3.24 3.57 -9.14
N LYS A 132 1.96 3.78 -8.78
CA LYS A 132 1.19 4.96 -9.20
C LYS A 132 0.37 5.59 -8.09
N THR A 133 -0.51 4.85 -7.40
CA THR A 133 -1.47 5.46 -6.45
C THR A 133 -0.79 6.22 -5.31
N ILE A 134 0.17 5.60 -4.62
CA ILE A 134 0.90 6.24 -3.52
C ILE A 134 1.83 7.36 -4.03
N PRO A 135 2.56 7.21 -5.14
CA PRO A 135 3.27 8.32 -5.76
C PRO A 135 2.42 9.54 -6.13
N ILE A 136 1.23 9.32 -6.71
CA ILE A 136 0.26 10.38 -6.99
C ILE A 136 -0.18 11.04 -5.69
N TRP A 137 -0.45 10.24 -4.65
CA TRP A 137 -0.79 10.76 -3.32
C TRP A 137 0.31 11.66 -2.75
N CYS A 138 1.58 11.22 -2.79
CA CYS A 138 2.72 12.04 -2.37
C CYS A 138 2.79 13.35 -3.16
N SER A 139 2.60 13.28 -4.48
CA SER A 139 2.64 14.45 -5.38
C SER A 139 1.58 15.48 -5.03
N VAL A 140 0.33 15.05 -4.86
CA VAL A 140 -0.78 15.94 -4.52
C VAL A 140 -0.58 16.58 -3.16
N ILE A 141 -0.14 15.82 -2.15
CA ILE A 141 0.14 16.36 -0.81
C ILE A 141 1.27 17.40 -0.86
N ASN A 142 2.37 17.09 -1.55
CA ASN A 142 3.45 18.04 -1.72
C ASN A 142 3.00 19.32 -2.41
N CYS A 143 2.18 19.21 -3.46
CA CYS A 143 1.65 20.39 -4.16
C CYS A 143 0.69 21.20 -3.28
N MET A 144 -0.14 20.55 -2.48
CA MET A 144 -1.06 21.20 -1.55
C MET A 144 -0.32 21.98 -0.46
N LEU A 145 0.80 21.44 0.05
CA LEU A 145 1.54 22.05 1.15
C LEU A 145 2.61 23.05 0.67
N TYR A 146 3.35 22.71 -0.38
CA TYR A 146 4.56 23.44 -0.79
C TYR A 146 4.41 24.14 -2.16
N GLY A 147 3.24 24.04 -2.79
CA GLY A 147 3.01 24.57 -4.14
C GLY A 147 3.62 23.68 -5.23
N THR A 148 3.49 24.11 -6.48
CA THR A 148 4.18 23.45 -7.62
C THR A 148 5.65 23.82 -7.62
N ASN A 149 6.49 22.93 -8.13
CA ASN A 149 7.93 23.10 -8.11
C ASN A 149 8.41 23.96 -9.30
N GLU A 150 9.27 24.94 -9.06
CA GLU A 150 10.07 25.59 -10.12
C GLU A 150 11.33 24.75 -10.47
N GLN A 151 11.68 23.75 -9.64
CA GLN A 151 12.88 22.89 -9.67
C GLN A 151 12.54 21.37 -9.52
N GLY A 152 11.53 20.86 -10.25
CA GLY A 152 11.12 19.44 -10.23
C GLY A 152 12.06 18.49 -10.97
N ASP A 153 11.88 17.18 -10.73
CA ASP A 153 12.67 16.08 -11.30
C ASP A 153 12.93 16.28 -12.81
N ASP A 154 14.19 16.55 -13.15
CA ASP A 154 14.64 16.86 -14.52
C ASP A 154 14.62 15.64 -15.45
N SER A 155 14.18 14.47 -14.98
CA SER A 155 14.25 13.26 -15.79
C SER A 155 13.26 13.19 -16.97
N TYR A 156 12.26 14.07 -17.00
CA TYR A 156 11.35 14.21 -18.14
C TYR A 156 11.04 15.69 -18.42
N ILE A 157 12.08 16.44 -18.82
CA ILE A 157 11.89 17.77 -19.41
C ILE A 157 11.21 17.57 -20.78
N ASP A 158 9.99 18.07 -20.90
CA ASP A 158 9.42 18.45 -22.19
C ASP A 158 9.71 19.93 -22.36
N GLU A 159 10.67 20.26 -23.24
CA GLU A 159 11.11 21.64 -23.52
C GLU A 159 9.95 22.54 -24.01
N ASN A 160 8.81 21.96 -24.39
CA ASN A 160 7.65 22.66 -24.95
C ASN A 160 6.41 22.69 -24.02
N ALA A 161 6.46 22.07 -22.84
CA ALA A 161 5.33 22.06 -21.90
C ALA A 161 5.49 23.17 -20.85
N SER A 162 4.43 23.95 -20.63
CA SER A 162 4.34 25.05 -19.64
C SER A 162 5.09 24.76 -18.34
N ASN A 163 5.93 25.72 -17.90
CA ASN A 163 6.90 25.73 -16.77
C ASN A 163 6.46 25.24 -15.36
N LYS A 164 5.30 24.59 -15.17
CA LYS A 164 4.88 24.05 -13.87
C LYS A 164 5.34 22.60 -13.72
N LYS A 165 6.36 22.36 -12.88
CA LYS A 165 6.79 21.01 -12.51
C LYS A 165 6.01 20.54 -11.27
N TYR A 166 5.43 19.34 -11.31
CA TYR A 166 4.78 18.72 -10.15
C TYR A 166 5.76 17.80 -9.41
N TRP A 167 5.54 17.56 -8.11
CA TRP A 167 6.35 16.68 -7.28
C TRP A 167 6.02 15.19 -7.53
N LEU A 168 6.15 14.73 -8.78
CA LEU A 168 5.73 13.39 -9.20
C LEU A 168 6.95 12.52 -9.52
N TRP A 169 7.11 11.42 -8.80
CA TRP A 169 8.14 10.41 -9.06
C TRP A 169 7.48 9.07 -9.32
N LEU A 170 7.75 8.45 -10.47
CA LEU A 170 7.23 7.13 -10.83
C LEU A 170 8.39 6.18 -11.17
N PRO A 171 8.26 4.85 -10.97
CA PRO A 171 9.33 3.91 -11.26
C PRO A 171 9.51 3.75 -12.78
N LYS A 172 10.62 4.28 -13.31
CA LYS A 172 10.92 4.35 -14.76
C LYS A 172 10.96 2.98 -15.45
N ASP A 173 11.36 1.94 -14.74
CA ASP A 173 11.40 0.56 -15.26
C ASP A 173 10.01 -0.12 -15.32
N THR A 174 8.96 0.57 -14.87
CA THR A 174 7.60 0.03 -14.80
C THR A 174 6.59 0.93 -15.50
N ILE A 175 6.82 2.24 -15.50
CA ILE A 175 5.92 3.22 -16.12
C ILE A 175 6.58 3.79 -17.38
N THR A 176 5.89 3.67 -18.51
CA THR A 176 6.36 4.22 -19.78
C THR A 176 6.32 5.77 -19.76
N LYS A 177 7.15 6.43 -20.58
CA LYS A 177 7.11 7.91 -20.71
C LYS A 177 5.72 8.44 -21.06
N SER A 178 5.01 7.75 -21.96
CA SER A 178 3.64 8.15 -22.35
C SER A 178 2.66 8.07 -21.18
N GLU A 179 2.71 6.99 -20.39
CA GLU A 179 1.88 6.84 -19.19
C GLU A 179 2.22 7.91 -18.15
N TYR A 180 3.51 8.15 -17.89
CA TYR A 180 3.97 9.21 -16.99
C TYR A 180 3.37 10.57 -17.37
N LEU A 181 3.47 10.97 -18.64
CA LEU A 181 2.96 12.27 -19.10
C LEU A 181 1.44 12.38 -18.97
N ARG A 182 0.71 11.27 -19.11
CA ARG A 182 -0.75 11.26 -18.91
C ARG A 182 -1.11 11.39 -17.44
N ILE A 183 -0.40 10.71 -16.55
CA ILE A 183 -0.57 10.89 -15.09
C ILE A 183 -0.25 12.33 -14.69
N LEU A 184 0.86 12.89 -15.19
CA LEU A 184 1.29 14.25 -14.91
C LEU A 184 0.21 15.29 -15.28
N LYS A 185 -0.48 15.08 -16.41
CA LYS A 185 -1.60 15.94 -16.85
C LYS A 185 -2.81 15.89 -15.91
N GLU A 186 -3.03 14.79 -15.19
CA GLU A 186 -4.14 14.65 -14.24
C GLU A 186 -3.85 15.23 -12.84
N ILE A 187 -2.59 15.44 -12.48
CA ILE A 187 -2.21 16.01 -11.17
C ILE A 187 -2.98 17.30 -10.81
N PRO A 188 -3.12 18.31 -11.70
CA PRO A 188 -3.93 19.49 -11.37
C PRO A 188 -5.39 19.19 -11.02
N ASN A 189 -6.01 18.20 -11.69
CA ASN A 189 -7.38 17.78 -11.39
C ASN A 189 -7.47 17.16 -9.98
N PHE A 190 -6.47 16.34 -9.60
CA PHE A 190 -6.41 15.76 -8.26
C PHE A 190 -6.18 16.81 -7.17
N ILE A 191 -5.32 17.80 -7.43
CA ILE A 191 -5.11 18.93 -6.53
C ILE A 191 -6.43 19.70 -6.34
N TYR A 192 -7.16 19.99 -7.43
CA TYR A 192 -8.46 20.65 -7.35
C TYR A 192 -9.45 19.84 -6.49
N LYS A 193 -9.53 18.52 -6.73
CA LYS A 193 -10.39 17.60 -5.98
C LYS A 193 -10.11 17.62 -4.47
N VAL A 194 -8.83 17.72 -4.06
CA VAL A 194 -8.44 17.82 -2.65
C VAL A 194 -8.73 19.21 -2.08
N LYS A 195 -8.55 20.28 -2.86
CA LYS A 195 -8.91 21.65 -2.43
C LYS A 195 -10.39 21.78 -2.12
N GLU A 196 -11.26 21.16 -2.92
CA GLU A 196 -12.71 21.19 -2.70
C GLU A 196 -13.14 20.51 -1.38
N LEU A 197 -12.33 19.60 -0.83
CA LEU A 197 -12.62 19.01 0.47
C LEU A 197 -12.49 20.01 1.62
N GLY A 198 -11.77 21.12 1.44
CA GLY A 198 -11.56 22.14 2.47
C GLY A 198 -10.74 21.67 3.69
N ILE A 199 -10.08 20.51 3.61
CA ILE A 199 -9.32 19.93 4.74
C ILE A 199 -7.99 20.68 4.95
N ILE A 200 -7.29 21.00 3.86
CA ILE A 200 -6.07 21.80 3.87
C ILE A 200 -6.43 23.19 3.37
N THR A 201 -6.31 24.18 4.24
CA THR A 201 -6.61 25.60 3.99
C THR A 201 -5.41 26.46 4.31
N GLU A 202 -5.43 27.72 3.88
CA GLU A 202 -4.36 28.68 4.21
C GLU A 202 -4.16 28.82 5.73
N SER A 203 -5.23 28.68 6.52
CA SER A 203 -5.18 28.81 7.98
C SER A 203 -4.49 27.64 8.69
N ASN A 204 -4.50 26.43 8.11
CA ASN A 204 -3.98 25.21 8.76
C ASN A 204 -2.82 24.54 8.02
N ILE A 205 -2.41 25.07 6.85
CA ILE A 205 -1.33 24.50 6.02
C ILE A 205 -0.02 24.32 6.79
N GLN A 206 0.29 25.23 7.73
CA GLN A 206 1.51 25.14 8.55
C GLN A 206 1.46 23.98 9.54
N GLU A 207 0.29 23.62 10.06
CA GLU A 207 0.14 22.46 10.95
C GLU A 207 0.48 21.16 10.21
N PHE A 208 0.01 21.02 8.96
CA PHE A 208 0.33 19.88 8.12
C PHE A 208 1.81 19.82 7.74
N LYS A 209 2.44 20.97 7.45
CA LYS A 209 3.90 21.02 7.23
C LYS A 209 4.67 20.57 8.45
N ILE A 210 4.27 21.01 9.65
CA ILE A 210 4.90 20.60 10.91
C ILE A 210 4.77 19.09 11.14
N LYS A 211 3.63 18.47 10.80
CA LYS A 211 3.46 17.00 10.85
C LYS A 211 4.52 16.28 9.99
N LEU A 212 4.89 16.88 8.86
CA LEU A 212 5.94 16.42 7.95
C LEU A 212 7.34 16.98 8.27
N ASN A 213 7.58 17.60 9.42
CA ASN A 213 8.83 18.30 9.74
C ASN A 213 9.28 19.31 8.66
N ASN A 214 8.34 19.95 7.97
CA ASN A 214 8.57 20.87 6.85
C ASN A 214 9.30 20.23 5.64
N LYS A 215 9.31 18.90 5.56
CA LYS A 215 9.90 18.14 4.45
C LYS A 215 8.82 17.64 3.48
N LYS A 216 9.20 17.43 2.21
CA LYS A 216 8.31 16.91 1.17
C LYS A 216 8.32 15.39 1.20
N LEU A 217 7.24 14.73 0.79
CA LEU A 217 7.19 13.27 0.67
C LEU A 217 7.87 12.81 -0.63
N LYS A 218 8.73 11.79 -0.57
CA LYS A 218 9.33 11.19 -1.78
C LYS A 218 9.21 9.66 -1.75
N PRO A 219 8.59 9.04 -2.78
CA PRO A 219 8.46 7.59 -2.84
C PRO A 219 9.76 6.92 -3.30
N TYR A 220 10.06 5.75 -2.72
CA TYR A 220 11.15 4.86 -3.11
C TYR A 220 10.63 3.44 -3.26
N TRP A 221 11.15 2.64 -4.18
CA TRP A 221 10.62 1.31 -4.46
C TRP A 221 11.62 0.23 -4.08
N VAL A 222 11.20 -0.67 -3.19
CA VAL A 222 12.00 -1.79 -2.71
C VAL A 222 11.21 -3.08 -2.95
N TYR A 223 11.86 -4.06 -3.56
CA TYR A 223 11.25 -5.34 -3.91
C TYR A 223 12.34 -6.43 -3.99
N PRO A 224 11.99 -7.71 -3.79
CA PRO A 224 12.94 -8.81 -3.93
C PRO A 224 13.59 -8.81 -5.32
N GLY A 225 14.93 -8.89 -5.35
CA GLY A 225 15.70 -8.82 -6.59
C GLY A 225 16.11 -7.40 -7.02
N LEU A 226 15.80 -6.36 -6.22
CA LEU A 226 16.43 -5.05 -6.39
C LEU A 226 17.95 -5.18 -6.24
N LYS A 227 18.68 -4.69 -7.25
CA LYS A 227 20.16 -4.72 -7.26
C LYS A 227 20.70 -3.60 -6.38
N ASP A 228 21.75 -3.91 -5.61
CA ASP A 228 22.49 -2.96 -4.78
C ASP A 228 21.62 -2.14 -3.80
N ILE A 229 20.90 -2.86 -2.93
CA ILE A 229 20.06 -2.24 -1.89
C ILE A 229 20.85 -1.33 -0.95
N MET A 230 22.15 -1.58 -0.75
CA MET A 230 22.98 -0.76 0.15
C MET A 230 23.27 0.61 -0.44
N ASN A 231 23.59 0.70 -1.74
CA ASN A 231 23.71 1.99 -2.40
C ASN A 231 22.35 2.70 -2.48
N TYR A 232 21.26 1.95 -2.73
CA TYR A 232 19.92 2.53 -2.74
C TYR A 232 19.52 3.10 -1.37
N LYS A 233 19.88 2.42 -0.28
CA LYS A 233 19.73 2.92 1.10
C LYS A 233 20.50 4.22 1.32
N LYS A 234 21.74 4.30 0.84
CA LYS A 234 22.57 5.51 0.96
C LYS A 234 21.88 6.69 0.26
N LEU A 235 21.38 6.49 -0.96
CA LEU A 235 20.62 7.51 -1.70
C LEU A 235 19.38 7.99 -0.94
N ILE A 236 18.61 7.06 -0.34
CA ILE A 236 17.42 7.40 0.46
C ILE A 236 17.79 8.28 1.67
N ILE A 237 18.90 7.94 2.33
CA ILE A 237 19.40 8.69 3.50
C ILE A 237 19.87 10.07 3.08
N GLU A 238 20.66 10.18 2.01
CA GLU A 238 21.15 11.46 1.46
C GLU A 238 19.99 12.39 1.09
N ASP A 239 18.97 11.89 0.38
CA ASP A 239 17.78 12.68 0.07
C ASP A 239 17.02 13.15 1.32
N SER A 240 17.03 12.34 2.38
CA SER A 240 16.40 12.68 3.66
C SER A 240 17.16 13.77 4.43
N THR A 241 18.49 13.76 4.38
CA THR A 241 19.35 14.68 5.14
C THR A 241 19.67 15.97 4.39
N GLU A 242 19.86 15.90 3.08
CA GLU A 242 20.38 17.00 2.27
C GLU A 242 19.30 17.67 1.41
N ASN A 243 18.27 16.92 0.98
CA ASN A 243 17.26 17.41 0.04
C ASN A 243 15.89 17.65 0.67
N ASP A 244 15.80 17.63 2.01
CA ASP A 244 14.58 17.85 2.79
C ASP A 244 13.38 16.99 2.34
N PHE A 245 13.64 15.70 2.09
CA PHE A 245 12.61 14.72 1.83
C PHE A 245 12.31 13.85 3.05
N ASN A 246 11.06 13.45 3.17
CA ASN A 246 10.56 12.38 4.02
C ASN A 246 10.39 11.14 3.15
N PRO A 247 11.22 10.10 3.34
CA PRO A 247 11.15 8.89 2.53
C PRO A 247 9.87 8.08 2.79
N VAL A 248 9.19 7.75 1.70
CA VAL A 248 8.07 6.79 1.66
C VAL A 248 8.57 5.55 0.92
N ILE A 249 9.11 4.58 1.66
CA ILE A 249 9.56 3.32 1.08
C ILE A 249 8.34 2.46 0.76
N LEU A 250 8.19 2.10 -0.50
CA LEU A 250 7.13 1.25 -1.03
C LEU A 250 7.72 -0.15 -1.21
N CYS A 251 7.49 -0.99 -0.21
CA CYS A 251 8.04 -2.33 -0.11
C CYS A 251 7.04 -3.32 -0.72
N THR A 252 7.34 -3.84 -1.92
CA THR A 252 6.63 -5.01 -2.45
C THR A 252 7.18 -6.25 -1.76
N SER A 253 6.36 -6.97 -0.99
CA SER A 253 6.81 -8.14 -0.23
C SER A 253 7.13 -9.34 -1.15
N SER A 254 6.27 -9.58 -2.13
CA SER A 254 6.34 -10.73 -3.03
C SER A 254 7.41 -10.58 -4.12
N TYR A 255 8.20 -11.63 -4.35
CA TYR A 255 9.12 -11.66 -5.49
C TYR A 255 8.43 -12.03 -6.81
N GLN A 256 8.93 -11.49 -7.92
CA GLN A 256 8.37 -11.69 -9.26
C GLN A 256 8.64 -13.11 -9.77
N CYS A 257 7.58 -13.85 -10.10
CA CYS A 257 7.64 -15.14 -10.76
C CYS A 257 7.01 -15.03 -12.15
N GLN A 258 7.61 -15.65 -13.17
CA GLN A 258 7.11 -15.58 -14.55
C GLN A 258 5.64 -16.02 -14.66
N ASP A 259 5.30 -17.16 -14.07
CA ASP A 259 3.92 -17.69 -14.04
C ASP A 259 3.21 -17.47 -12.69
N GLY A 260 3.77 -16.60 -11.84
CA GLY A 260 3.25 -16.34 -10.49
C GLY A 260 3.49 -17.45 -9.47
N MET A 261 4.26 -18.49 -9.82
CA MET A 261 4.61 -19.59 -8.92
C MET A 261 6.08 -20.04 -9.09
N ASP A 262 6.64 -20.66 -8.06
CA ASP A 262 8.02 -21.15 -8.04
C ASP A 262 8.23 -22.31 -7.05
N LYS A 263 8.84 -23.41 -7.49
CA LYS A 263 8.98 -24.66 -6.71
C LYS A 263 10.34 -24.83 -6.01
N ARG A 264 11.20 -23.80 -6.01
CA ARG A 264 12.57 -23.89 -5.49
C ARG A 264 12.68 -23.91 -3.96
N ASN A 265 11.61 -23.62 -3.23
CA ASN A 265 11.64 -23.40 -1.77
C ASN A 265 11.26 -24.65 -0.93
N GLY A 266 11.15 -25.82 -1.55
CA GLY A 266 10.64 -27.04 -0.89
C GLY A 266 9.11 -27.05 -0.72
N PHE A 267 8.44 -26.06 -1.30
CA PHE A 267 6.99 -25.94 -1.47
C PHE A 267 6.75 -25.11 -2.75
N THR A 268 5.52 -25.08 -3.26
CA THR A 268 5.18 -24.18 -4.38
C THR A 268 4.94 -22.78 -3.81
N TYR A 269 5.88 -21.87 -4.01
CA TYR A 269 5.67 -20.46 -3.73
C TYR A 269 4.58 -19.89 -4.65
N VAL A 270 3.71 -19.06 -4.09
CA VAL A 270 2.61 -18.37 -4.77
C VAL A 270 2.86 -16.88 -4.63
N GLN A 271 3.21 -16.23 -5.74
CA GLN A 271 3.47 -14.79 -5.76
C GLN A 271 2.23 -14.00 -5.32
N GLY A 272 2.40 -13.12 -4.34
CA GLY A 272 1.32 -12.26 -3.84
C GLY A 272 0.19 -13.08 -3.24
N ALA A 273 0.53 -14.12 -2.47
CA ALA A 273 -0.41 -15.10 -1.94
C ALA A 273 -1.61 -14.48 -1.21
N ALA A 274 -1.44 -13.31 -0.58
CA ALA A 274 -2.49 -12.63 0.18
C ALA A 274 -3.29 -11.57 -0.61
N ASP A 275 -2.92 -11.25 -1.84
CA ASP A 275 -3.61 -10.21 -2.65
C ASP A 275 -5.07 -10.57 -2.98
N ASP A 276 -5.40 -11.88 -3.00
CA ASP A 276 -6.75 -12.42 -3.13
C ASP A 276 -7.18 -13.29 -1.95
N HIS A 277 -6.73 -12.96 -0.74
CA HIS A 277 -7.00 -13.74 0.47
C HIS A 277 -8.49 -13.98 0.73
N GLU A 278 -9.37 -13.07 0.30
CA GLU A 278 -10.82 -13.24 0.42
C GLU A 278 -11.33 -14.50 -0.33
N LEU A 279 -10.59 -15.00 -1.33
CA LEU A 279 -10.97 -16.16 -2.14
C LEU A 279 -10.50 -17.51 -1.57
N TRP A 280 -9.54 -17.52 -0.64
CA TRP A 280 -8.91 -18.76 -0.19
C TRP A 280 -8.72 -18.87 1.33
N SER A 281 -8.69 -17.77 2.07
CA SER A 281 -8.41 -17.75 3.52
C SER A 281 -9.41 -18.52 4.36
N ASN A 282 -10.54 -18.96 3.77
CA ASN A 282 -11.66 -19.55 4.47
C ASN A 282 -12.15 -18.64 5.61
N GLY A 283 -12.05 -17.31 5.41
CA GLY A 283 -12.39 -16.24 6.34
C GLY A 283 -11.51 -16.15 7.58
N LEU A 284 -10.29 -16.67 7.52
CA LEU A 284 -9.21 -16.33 8.45
C LEU A 284 -8.71 -14.92 8.14
N GLU A 285 -8.58 -14.07 9.15
CA GLU A 285 -8.06 -12.71 8.99
C GLU A 285 -6.55 -12.64 9.32
N PRO A 286 -5.81 -11.60 8.88
CA PRO A 286 -4.39 -11.45 9.21
C PRO A 286 -4.09 -11.49 10.71
N ILE A 287 -4.96 -10.88 11.53
CA ILE A 287 -4.81 -10.87 12.99
C ILE A 287 -4.90 -12.27 13.59
N ASP A 288 -5.79 -13.11 13.05
CA ASP A 288 -5.96 -14.49 13.48
C ASP A 288 -4.72 -15.31 13.12
N PHE A 289 -4.19 -15.13 11.91
CA PHE A 289 -2.98 -15.79 11.43
C PHE A 289 -1.78 -15.45 12.31
N TRP A 290 -1.50 -14.16 12.56
CA TRP A 290 -0.33 -13.75 13.33
C TRP A 290 -0.44 -14.10 14.82
N SER A 291 -1.62 -13.98 15.42
CA SER A 291 -1.83 -14.38 16.82
C SER A 291 -1.66 -15.89 17.02
N ASN A 292 -1.80 -16.68 15.96
CA ASN A 292 -1.66 -18.13 15.96
C ASN A 292 -0.51 -18.62 15.08
N PHE A 293 0.51 -17.77 14.85
CA PHE A 293 1.58 -18.03 13.88
C PHE A 293 2.27 -19.39 14.09
N GLU A 294 2.47 -19.76 15.36
CA GLU A 294 3.07 -21.04 15.76
C GLU A 294 2.33 -22.26 15.21
N ASN A 295 1.01 -22.16 15.00
CA ASN A 295 0.19 -23.23 14.43
C ASN A 295 0.29 -23.32 12.91
N PHE A 296 0.74 -22.26 12.23
CA PHE A 296 0.82 -22.23 10.76
C PHE A 296 2.25 -22.35 10.21
N LYS A 297 3.27 -22.20 11.06
CA LYS A 297 4.67 -22.15 10.59
C LYS A 297 5.23 -23.50 10.14
N ASP A 298 4.66 -24.62 10.59
CA ASP A 298 5.16 -25.94 10.22
C ASP A 298 4.90 -26.24 8.73
N LYS A 299 6.00 -26.51 8.01
CA LYS A 299 5.99 -26.83 6.59
C LYS A 299 5.39 -28.20 6.28
N ASN A 300 5.22 -29.06 7.28
CA ASN A 300 4.71 -30.41 7.09
C ASN A 300 3.19 -30.51 7.21
N LEU A 301 2.51 -29.43 7.63
CA LEU A 301 1.06 -29.40 7.71
C LEU A 301 0.40 -29.80 6.39
N THR A 302 -0.60 -30.65 6.52
CA THR A 302 -1.52 -31.03 5.45
C THR A 302 -2.63 -29.98 5.31
N GLU A 303 -3.32 -29.99 4.17
CA GLU A 303 -4.42 -29.06 3.92
C GLU A 303 -5.58 -29.25 4.92
N ASP A 304 -5.88 -30.49 5.31
CA ASP A 304 -6.91 -30.82 6.30
C ASP A 304 -6.55 -30.33 7.71
N GLU A 305 -5.28 -30.43 8.11
CA GLU A 305 -4.80 -29.90 9.39
C GLU A 305 -4.91 -28.37 9.43
N ILE A 306 -4.54 -27.69 8.35
CA ILE A 306 -4.68 -26.23 8.25
C ILE A 306 -6.15 -25.82 8.32
N LEU A 307 -7.04 -26.52 7.60
CA LEU A 307 -8.48 -26.28 7.68
C LEU A 307 -9.03 -26.50 9.08
N LYS A 308 -8.55 -27.53 9.78
CA LYS A 308 -8.92 -27.80 11.18
C LYS A 308 -8.48 -26.64 12.08
N ILE A 309 -7.23 -26.18 11.97
CA ILE A 309 -6.73 -25.02 12.72
C ILE A 309 -7.60 -23.79 12.48
N ILE A 310 -7.95 -23.48 11.22
CA ILE A 310 -8.82 -22.34 10.89
C ILE A 310 -10.20 -22.47 11.54
N ARG A 311 -10.80 -23.67 11.50
CA ARG A 311 -12.10 -23.93 12.16
C ARG A 311 -12.00 -23.76 13.67
N ASP A 312 -10.96 -24.29 14.30
CA ASP A 312 -10.75 -24.22 15.75
C ASP A 312 -10.57 -22.76 16.20
N ILE A 313 -9.77 -21.96 15.47
CA ILE A 313 -9.63 -20.52 15.70
C ILE A 313 -10.97 -19.80 15.61
N LYS A 314 -11.79 -20.12 14.60
CA LYS A 314 -13.11 -19.47 14.45
C LYS A 314 -14.11 -19.81 15.53
N LEU A 315 -14.06 -21.04 16.06
CA LEU A 315 -14.93 -21.48 17.14
C LEU A 315 -14.56 -20.83 18.48
N HIS A 316 -13.27 -20.57 18.73
CA HIS A 316 -12.76 -20.10 20.03
C HIS A 316 -12.30 -18.63 20.05
N GLY A 317 -12.10 -18.02 18.88
CA GLY A 317 -11.44 -16.71 18.70
C GLY A 317 -12.33 -15.47 18.80
N ASN A 318 -13.62 -15.61 19.12
CA ASN A 318 -14.50 -14.45 19.29
C ASN A 318 -14.18 -13.58 20.52
N SER A 319 -13.20 -13.94 21.36
CA SER A 319 -12.86 -13.18 22.57
C SER A 319 -11.80 -12.09 22.40
N ILE A 320 -11.06 -12.03 21.28
CA ILE A 320 -9.94 -11.07 21.10
C ILE A 320 -10.35 -9.83 20.26
N LYS A 321 -11.48 -9.90 19.54
CA LYS A 321 -11.94 -8.79 18.68
C LYS A 321 -12.26 -7.49 19.43
N ASP A 322 -12.52 -7.56 20.74
CA ASP A 322 -12.89 -6.39 21.55
C ASP A 322 -11.70 -5.59 22.10
N ALA A 323 -10.46 -6.10 22.06
CA ALA A 323 -9.32 -5.47 22.74
C ALA A 323 -8.39 -4.65 21.83
N THR A 324 -8.30 -4.95 20.54
CA THR A 324 -7.22 -4.42 19.68
C THR A 324 -7.69 -3.47 18.58
N ILE A 325 -9.01 -3.28 18.42
CA ILE A 325 -9.59 -2.30 17.50
C ILE A 325 -10.16 -1.14 18.31
N VAL A 326 -9.29 -0.44 19.06
CA VAL A 326 -9.45 1.01 19.19
C VAL A 326 -8.75 1.63 17.97
N SER A 327 -9.28 1.29 16.79
CA SER A 327 -9.23 2.21 15.66
C SER A 327 -9.88 3.48 16.20
N ASN A 328 -9.09 4.54 16.41
CA ASN A 328 -9.66 5.86 16.60
C ASN A 328 -10.59 6.15 15.43
N ASP A 329 -11.87 5.98 15.72
CA ASP A 329 -13.06 6.35 14.97
C ASP A 329 -12.76 7.15 13.68
N ILE A 330 -12.58 6.44 12.57
CA ILE A 330 -12.57 7.03 11.22
C ILE A 330 -13.96 7.61 10.86
N THR A 331 -14.95 7.50 11.75
CA THR A 331 -16.31 8.02 11.59
C THR A 331 -16.69 9.15 12.55
N LYS A 332 -15.86 9.56 13.52
CA LYS A 332 -16.20 10.65 14.46
C LYS A 332 -15.63 12.03 14.12
N ILE A 333 -14.88 12.17 13.03
CA ILE A 333 -14.46 13.50 12.54
C ILE A 333 -15.66 14.36 12.07
N THR A 334 -16.85 13.77 11.91
CA THR A 334 -18.07 14.52 11.66
C THR A 334 -18.62 15.28 12.88
N ASP A 335 -18.21 14.92 14.11
CA ASP A 335 -18.76 15.55 15.33
C ASP A 335 -17.94 16.76 15.83
N LEU A 336 -16.77 17.02 15.22
CA LEU A 336 -15.93 18.18 15.51
C LEU A 336 -16.20 19.40 14.60
N ILE A 337 -17.25 19.34 13.77
CA ILE A 337 -17.71 20.47 12.95
C ILE A 337 -19.10 20.91 13.45
N HIS A 338 -19.22 21.18 14.75
CA HIS A 338 -20.20 22.17 15.20
C HIS A 338 -19.53 23.55 15.12
N VAL A 339 -19.67 24.16 13.94
CA VAL A 339 -19.50 25.60 13.77
C VAL A 339 -20.43 26.29 14.76
N VAL A 340 -19.85 26.91 15.78
CA VAL A 340 -20.53 27.94 16.56
C VAL A 340 -20.78 29.10 15.60
N ILE A 341 -21.99 29.14 15.02
CA ILE A 341 -22.47 30.31 14.30
C ILE A 341 -22.69 31.41 15.36
N PRO A 342 -21.98 32.55 15.31
CA PRO A 342 -22.31 33.67 16.16
C PRO A 342 -23.67 34.22 15.71
N LYS A 343 -24.66 34.21 16.60
CA LYS A 343 -25.90 34.96 16.39
C LYS A 343 -25.56 36.44 16.31
N ASN A 344 -25.72 37.04 15.13
CA ASN A 344 -25.65 38.49 14.99
C ASN A 344 -26.86 39.14 15.71
N PRO A 345 -26.69 40.31 16.34
CA PRO A 345 -27.72 40.94 17.15
C PRO A 345 -28.88 41.48 16.29
N GLN A 346 -30.06 41.45 16.90
CA GLN A 346 -31.33 41.88 16.34
C GLN A 346 -31.27 43.30 15.73
N LYS A 347 -31.83 43.43 14.53
CA LYS A 347 -32.34 44.71 14.00
C LYS A 347 -33.45 45.21 14.93
N ASN A 348 -33.25 46.40 15.49
CA ASN A 348 -34.33 47.20 16.04
C ASN A 348 -35.33 47.54 14.92
N LEU A 349 -36.58 47.14 15.13
CA LEU A 349 -37.74 47.68 14.45
C LEU A 349 -38.15 48.95 15.20
N GLU A 350 -37.97 50.10 14.56
CA GLU A 350 -38.75 51.31 14.86
C GLU A 350 -40.18 51.09 14.40
N GLN A 351 -41.14 51.17 15.31
CA GLN A 351 -42.53 51.60 15.07
C GLN A 351 -43.21 51.83 16.42
N ASN A 352 -43.01 53.04 16.96
CA ASN A 352 -44.05 53.96 17.46
C ASN A 352 -43.38 55.19 18.09
#